data_AF-A0A1V5WP02-F1
#
_entry.id   AF-A0A1V5WP02-F1
#
_cell.length_a   1.000
_cell.length_b   1.000
_cell.length_c   1.000
_cell.angle_alpha   90.00
_cell.angle_beta   90.00
_cell.angle_gamma   90.00
#
_symmetry.space_group_name_H-M   'P 1'
#
loop_
_entity.id
_entity.type
_entity.pdbx_description
1 polymer ?
#
loop_
_entity_poly.entity_id
_entity_poly.type
_entity_poly.pdbx_seq_one_letter_code
_entity_poly.pdbx_strand_id
1 'polypeptide(L)'
;MYVNGDFTEEETLIRANIERADKVLVLSDYSRDYSLMEMDSRTVLAVLVIKKLNRTCYVVAELLDEKFKKHLESEHCDEIILSRHYEQKLLASASSGTGMSHVLNSMFGDRHGLSVVPVPKEFIMRPFEELCAHFDRTGAGIVIGLLENTGNYFLRKQEALSEAQKNPDVTEVVNNLKRVKEMKSNQTVLAPEKSIQSRNIRG
;
A
#
# COMPACT_ATOMS: atom_id res chain seq x y z
N MET A 1 -23.17 -2.16 10.81
CA MET A 1 -23.59 -3.57 10.70
C MET A 1 -22.48 -4.43 11.29
N TYR A 2 -22.81 -5.51 12.00
CA TYR A 2 -21.85 -6.44 12.59
C TYR A 2 -22.22 -7.86 12.18
N VAL A 3 -21.22 -8.68 11.84
CA VAL A 3 -21.37 -10.10 11.52
C VAL A 3 -20.47 -10.88 12.47
N ASN A 4 -21.06 -11.79 13.23
CA ASN A 4 -20.31 -12.71 14.09
C ASN A 4 -19.93 -13.96 13.29
N GLY A 5 -18.67 -14.35 13.29
CA GLY A 5 -18.18 -15.56 12.63
C GLY A 5 -16.67 -15.60 12.55
N ASP A 6 -16.13 -16.72 12.09
CA ASP A 6 -14.69 -16.84 11.81
C ASP A 6 -14.37 -16.17 10.47
N PHE A 7 -13.46 -15.21 10.48
CA PHE A 7 -13.06 -14.43 9.32
C PHE A 7 -12.20 -15.23 8.32
N THR A 8 -11.77 -16.44 8.68
CA THR A 8 -11.13 -17.37 7.73
C THR A 8 -12.12 -18.17 6.90
N GLU A 9 -13.42 -18.14 7.25
CA GLU A 9 -14.46 -18.90 6.57
C GLU A 9 -15.12 -18.09 5.45
N GLU A 10 -15.24 -18.70 4.27
CA GLU A 10 -15.82 -18.08 3.08
C GLU A 10 -17.27 -17.63 3.31
N GLU A 11 -18.07 -18.44 4.02
CA GLU A 11 -19.47 -18.12 4.34
C GLU A 11 -19.59 -16.86 5.21
N THR A 12 -18.71 -16.71 6.22
CA THR A 12 -18.70 -15.51 7.08
C THR A 12 -18.41 -14.26 6.25
N LEU A 13 -17.45 -14.32 5.35
CA LEU A 13 -17.05 -13.20 4.49
C LEU A 13 -18.15 -12.83 3.48
N ILE A 14 -18.85 -13.82 2.91
CA ILE A 14 -20.01 -13.60 2.05
C ILE A 14 -21.14 -12.89 2.82
N ARG A 15 -21.45 -13.35 4.04
CA ARG A 15 -22.44 -12.66 4.90
C ARG A 15 -22.02 -11.25 5.29
N ALA A 16 -20.71 -10.99 5.37
CA ALA A 16 -20.13 -9.66 5.55
C ALA A 16 -20.11 -8.82 4.25
N ASN A 17 -20.65 -9.34 3.14
CA ASN A 17 -20.77 -8.67 1.85
C ASN A 17 -19.41 -8.28 1.23
N ILE A 18 -18.41 -9.14 1.37
CA ILE A 18 -17.05 -8.92 0.89
C ILE A 18 -16.97 -8.71 -0.63
N GLU A 19 -17.89 -9.32 -1.39
CA GLU A 19 -17.97 -9.21 -2.85
C GLU A 19 -18.18 -7.77 -3.35
N ARG A 20 -18.73 -6.90 -2.49
CA ARG A 20 -18.98 -5.48 -2.79
C ARG A 20 -18.12 -4.54 -1.95
N ALA A 21 -17.18 -5.07 -1.17
CA ALA A 21 -16.30 -4.25 -0.36
C ALA A 21 -15.26 -3.53 -1.24
N ASP A 22 -15.11 -2.23 -1.03
CA ASP A 22 -14.05 -1.45 -1.68
C ASP A 22 -12.70 -1.62 -0.96
N LYS A 23 -12.73 -1.72 0.37
CA LYS A 23 -11.56 -1.81 1.24
C LYS A 23 -11.80 -2.76 2.40
N VAL A 24 -10.77 -3.52 2.77
CA VAL A 24 -10.80 -4.47 3.89
C VAL A 24 -9.50 -4.35 4.68
N LEU A 25 -9.63 -4.30 6.00
CA LEU A 25 -8.53 -4.40 6.95
C LEU A 25 -8.64 -5.73 7.70
N VAL A 26 -7.62 -6.59 7.57
CA VAL A 26 -7.50 -7.85 8.31
C VAL A 26 -6.50 -7.65 9.44
N LEU A 27 -6.98 -7.79 10.67
CA LEU A 27 -6.17 -7.67 11.89
C LEU A 27 -5.79 -9.04 12.43
N SER A 28 -4.69 -9.09 13.17
CA SER A 28 -4.22 -10.33 13.81
C SER A 28 -5.23 -10.83 14.84
N ASP A 29 -5.43 -12.15 14.91
CA ASP A 29 -6.46 -12.76 15.74
C ASP A 29 -6.01 -12.97 17.20
N TYR A 30 -6.28 -11.97 18.04
CA TYR A 30 -6.03 -12.04 19.49
C TYR A 30 -7.19 -12.66 20.29
N SER A 31 -8.18 -13.29 19.64
CA SER A 31 -9.37 -13.79 20.34
C SER A 31 -9.10 -15.02 21.22
N ARG A 32 -7.97 -15.71 21.01
CA ARG A 32 -7.53 -16.88 21.77
C ARG A 32 -6.01 -16.86 21.95
N ASP A 33 -5.51 -17.77 22.78
CA ASP A 33 -4.07 -18.03 22.98
C ASP A 33 -3.45 -18.76 21.77
N TYR A 34 -3.57 -18.16 20.58
CA TYR A 34 -2.87 -18.62 19.40
C TYR A 34 -1.38 -18.26 19.49
N SER A 35 -0.53 -19.12 18.92
CA SER A 35 0.84 -18.73 18.63
C SER A 35 0.87 -17.65 17.55
N LEU A 36 1.95 -16.86 17.48
CA LEU A 36 2.14 -15.85 16.43
C LEU A 36 2.01 -16.45 15.02
N MET A 37 2.51 -17.67 14.85
CA MET A 37 2.43 -18.38 13.58
C MET A 37 0.99 -18.72 13.21
N GLU A 38 0.15 -19.11 14.17
CA GLU A 38 -1.27 -19.39 13.94
C GLU A 38 -2.04 -18.11 13.63
N MET A 39 -1.78 -17.02 14.35
CA MET A 39 -2.38 -15.71 14.08
C MET A 39 -2.10 -15.25 12.64
N ASP A 40 -0.81 -15.23 12.24
CA ASP A 40 -0.41 -14.83 10.89
C ASP A 40 -0.96 -15.78 9.82
N SER A 41 -1.03 -17.09 10.10
CA SER A 41 -1.62 -18.06 9.16
C SER A 41 -3.10 -17.80 8.91
N ARG A 42 -3.85 -17.41 9.96
CA ARG A 42 -5.27 -17.04 9.84
C ARG A 42 -5.44 -15.76 9.03
N THR A 43 -4.60 -14.74 9.24
CA THR A 43 -4.57 -13.55 8.38
C THR A 43 -4.35 -13.92 6.91
N VAL A 44 -3.35 -14.76 6.62
CA VAL A 44 -3.06 -15.20 5.24
C VAL A 44 -4.24 -15.91 4.61
N LEU A 45 -4.86 -16.85 5.34
CA LEU A 45 -6.03 -17.58 4.86
C LEU A 45 -7.20 -16.65 4.54
N ALA A 46 -7.48 -15.68 5.42
CA ALA A 46 -8.53 -14.70 5.17
C ALA A 46 -8.26 -13.86 3.92
N VAL A 47 -7.03 -13.35 3.75
CA VAL A 47 -6.65 -12.57 2.56
C VAL A 47 -6.82 -13.37 1.28
N LEU A 48 -6.41 -14.65 1.27
CA LEU A 48 -6.62 -15.57 0.14
C LEU A 48 -8.10 -15.68 -0.25
N VAL A 49 -8.98 -15.91 0.73
CA VAL A 49 -10.42 -16.04 0.50
C VAL A 49 -11.01 -14.71 0.03
N ILE A 50 -10.63 -13.59 0.65
CA ILE A 50 -11.07 -12.24 0.24
C ILE A 50 -10.68 -11.97 -1.21
N LYS A 51 -9.43 -12.22 -1.60
CA LYS A 51 -8.95 -11.99 -2.98
C LYS A 51 -9.59 -12.94 -3.99
N LYS A 52 -9.93 -14.16 -3.58
CA LYS A 52 -10.72 -15.10 -4.41
C LYS A 52 -12.12 -14.55 -4.68
N LEU A 53 -12.80 -14.03 -3.66
CA LEU A 53 -14.17 -13.51 -3.77
C LEU A 53 -14.23 -12.14 -4.45
N ASN A 54 -13.26 -11.27 -4.19
CA ASN A 54 -13.24 -9.90 -4.70
C ASN A 54 -11.79 -9.45 -5.00
N ARG A 55 -11.37 -9.60 -6.25
CA ARG A 55 -10.02 -9.20 -6.71
C ARG A 55 -9.81 -7.68 -6.70
N THR A 56 -10.89 -6.91 -6.80
CA THR A 56 -10.87 -5.44 -6.87
C THR A 56 -10.88 -4.77 -5.50
N CYS A 57 -11.13 -5.52 -4.41
CA CYS A 57 -11.03 -5.02 -3.05
C CYS A 57 -9.58 -4.65 -2.71
N TYR A 58 -9.39 -3.45 -2.16
CA TYR A 58 -8.13 -3.05 -1.56
C TYR A 58 -7.98 -3.72 -0.19
N VAL A 59 -6.95 -4.53 0.00
CA VAL A 59 -6.75 -5.32 1.24
C VAL A 59 -5.49 -4.86 1.95
N VAL A 60 -5.69 -4.45 3.21
CA VAL A 60 -4.63 -4.21 4.19
C VAL A 60 -4.61 -5.39 5.15
N ALA A 61 -3.45 -5.98 5.37
CA ALA A 61 -3.28 -7.10 6.29
C ALA A 61 -2.20 -6.82 7.33
N GLU A 62 -2.52 -7.06 8.59
CA GLU A 62 -1.54 -7.05 9.67
C GLU A 62 -0.85 -8.42 9.78
N LEU A 63 0.48 -8.40 9.87
CA LEU A 63 1.29 -9.55 10.24
C LEU A 63 2.17 -9.20 11.44
N LEU A 64 2.39 -10.18 12.30
CA LEU A 64 3.24 -10.05 13.49
C LEU A 64 4.68 -10.44 13.19
N ASP A 65 4.92 -11.32 12.21
CA ASP A 65 6.23 -11.77 11.75
C ASP A 65 6.37 -11.67 10.22
N GLU A 66 7.58 -11.44 9.74
CA GLU A 66 7.86 -11.35 8.30
C GLU A 66 7.79 -12.69 7.55
N LYS A 67 7.78 -13.82 8.27
CA LYS A 67 7.74 -15.18 7.71
C LYS A 67 6.64 -15.37 6.66
N PHE A 68 5.47 -14.77 6.87
CA PHE A 68 4.33 -14.89 5.96
C PHE A 68 4.21 -13.75 4.95
N LYS A 69 5.04 -12.72 5.05
CA LYS A 69 5.00 -11.54 4.16
C LYS A 69 5.04 -11.92 2.69
N LYS A 70 5.97 -12.82 2.31
CA LYS A 70 6.12 -13.27 0.90
C LYS A 70 4.88 -14.00 0.37
N HIS A 71 4.10 -14.65 1.24
CA HIS A 71 2.87 -15.31 0.83
C HIS A 71 1.82 -14.26 0.48
N LEU A 72 1.63 -13.25 1.34
CA LEU A 72 0.71 -12.13 1.04
C LEU A 72 1.13 -11.30 -0.19
N GLU A 73 2.43 -11.11 -0.39
CA GLU A 73 2.95 -10.43 -1.59
C GLU A 73 2.63 -11.21 -2.87
N SER A 74 2.78 -12.55 -2.83
CA SER A 74 2.45 -13.44 -3.95
C SER A 74 0.97 -13.40 -4.32
N GLU A 75 0.11 -13.18 -3.32
CA GLU A 75 -1.34 -13.05 -3.46
C GLU A 75 -1.81 -11.62 -3.73
N HIS A 76 -0.86 -10.71 -3.99
CA HIS A 76 -1.14 -9.32 -4.32
C HIS A 76 -1.99 -8.60 -3.25
N CYS A 77 -1.70 -8.87 -1.98
CA CYS A 77 -2.17 -8.03 -0.88
C CYS A 77 -1.66 -6.60 -1.10
N ASP A 78 -2.53 -5.60 -1.01
CA ASP A 78 -2.21 -4.24 -1.43
C ASP A 78 -1.29 -3.54 -0.42
N GLU A 79 -1.51 -3.80 0.88
CA GLU A 79 -0.70 -3.29 1.96
C GLU A 79 -0.50 -4.36 3.04
N ILE A 80 0.74 -4.50 3.52
CA ILE A 80 1.10 -5.45 4.58
C ILE A 80 1.77 -4.67 5.70
N ILE A 81 1.15 -4.65 6.87
CA ILE A 81 1.62 -3.96 8.05
C ILE A 81 2.31 -4.97 8.97
N LEU A 82 3.63 -4.87 9.10
CA LEU A 82 4.40 -5.63 10.08
C LEU A 82 4.38 -4.89 11.43
N SER A 83 3.29 -4.98 12.18
CA SER A 83 3.04 -4.11 13.35
C SER A 83 4.15 -4.20 14.38
N ARG A 84 4.55 -5.41 14.77
CA ARG A 84 5.68 -5.63 15.70
C ARG A 84 7.01 -5.09 15.20
N HIS A 85 7.27 -5.14 13.90
CA HIS A 85 8.52 -4.58 13.33
C HIS A 85 8.54 -3.05 13.44
N TYR A 86 7.39 -2.42 13.22
CA TYR A 86 7.25 -0.97 13.38
C TYR A 86 7.43 -0.55 14.84
N GLU A 87 6.80 -1.28 15.76
CA GLU A 87 6.99 -1.08 17.21
C GLU A 87 8.46 -1.22 17.62
N GLN A 88 9.13 -2.29 17.19
CA GLN A 88 10.56 -2.52 17.49
C GLN A 88 11.45 -1.41 16.94
N LYS A 89 11.22 -0.97 15.70
CA LYS A 89 11.94 0.16 15.10
C LYS A 89 11.71 1.46 15.85
N LEU A 90 10.47 1.72 16.27
CA LEU A 90 10.14 2.90 17.06
C LEU A 90 10.87 2.89 18.42
N LEU A 91 10.87 1.74 19.11
CA LEU A 91 11.58 1.58 20.39
C LEU A 91 13.09 1.72 20.24
N ALA A 92 13.69 1.10 19.22
CA ALA A 92 15.11 1.22 18.92
C ALA A 92 15.49 2.66 18.54
N SER A 93 14.60 3.37 17.83
CA SER A 93 14.80 4.77 17.52
C SER A 93 14.72 5.66 18.77
N ALA A 94 13.77 5.39 19.66
CA ALA A 94 13.62 6.10 20.92
C ALA A 94 14.83 5.90 21.86
N SER A 95 15.43 4.71 21.88
CA SER A 95 16.58 4.41 22.75
C SER A 95 17.84 5.21 22.40
N SER A 96 17.92 5.76 21.17
CA SER A 96 19.01 6.67 20.77
C SER A 96 18.99 8.01 21.52
N GLY A 97 17.89 8.37 22.20
CA GLY A 97 17.74 9.64 22.91
C GLY A 97 17.62 10.87 22.02
N THR A 98 17.51 10.69 20.70
CA THR A 98 17.43 11.79 19.71
C THR A 98 16.06 12.46 19.62
N GLY A 99 15.04 11.91 20.28
CA GLY A 99 13.65 12.38 20.18
C GLY A 99 12.92 11.96 18.91
N MET A 100 13.51 11.08 18.08
CA MET A 100 12.93 10.65 16.80
C MET A 100 11.53 10.02 16.93
N SER A 101 11.22 9.35 18.04
CA SER A 101 9.87 8.83 18.31
C SER A 101 8.81 9.94 18.39
N HIS A 102 9.14 11.12 18.93
CA HIS A 102 8.24 12.26 18.96
C HIS A 102 8.02 12.86 17.58
N VAL A 103 9.06 12.89 16.75
CA VAL A 103 8.97 13.34 15.35
C VAL A 103 8.03 12.43 14.57
N LEU A 104 8.23 11.11 14.66
CA LEU A 104 7.37 10.12 14.02
C LEU A 104 5.91 10.24 14.51
N ASN A 105 5.67 10.38 15.81
CA ASN A 105 4.32 10.56 16.34
C ASN A 105 3.65 11.84 15.81
N SER A 106 4.42 12.92 15.65
CA SER A 106 3.90 14.18 15.09
C SER A 106 3.54 14.05 13.61
N MET A 107 4.27 13.21 12.88
CA MET A 107 3.97 12.90 11.46
C MET A 107 2.67 12.11 11.27
N PHE A 108 2.15 11.42 12.28
CA PHE A 108 0.86 10.72 12.20
C PHE A 108 -0.34 11.56 12.67
N GLY A 109 -0.14 12.82 13.07
CA GLY A 109 -1.20 13.67 13.61
C GLY A 109 -2.10 14.33 12.56
N ASP A 110 -3.38 14.54 12.89
CA ASP A 110 -4.42 15.00 11.95
C ASP A 110 -4.24 16.41 11.37
N ARG A 111 -3.47 17.30 12.02
CA ARG A 111 -3.36 18.72 11.61
C ARG A 111 -2.10 19.07 10.81
N HIS A 112 -0.99 18.36 11.03
CA HIS A 112 0.31 18.62 10.42
C HIS A 112 1.06 17.32 10.06
N GLY A 113 0.32 16.23 9.89
CA GLY A 113 0.87 14.92 9.58
C GLY A 113 1.16 14.71 8.09
N LEU A 114 1.63 13.51 7.79
CA LEU A 114 1.84 13.03 6.44
C LEU A 114 0.49 12.79 5.77
N SER A 115 0.37 13.29 4.55
CA SER A 115 -0.78 13.01 3.70
C SER A 115 -0.31 12.59 2.31
N VAL A 116 -1.06 11.68 1.71
CA VAL A 116 -0.90 11.29 0.31
C VAL A 116 -1.95 12.05 -0.48
N VAL A 117 -1.50 12.87 -1.43
CA VAL A 117 -2.38 13.66 -2.31
C VAL A 117 -2.12 13.30 -3.77
N PRO A 118 -3.14 13.32 -4.64
CA PRO A 118 -2.94 13.14 -6.07
C PRO A 118 -2.02 14.23 -6.63
N VAL A 119 -1.12 13.83 -7.53
CA VAL A 119 -0.28 14.79 -8.28
C VAL A 119 -1.19 15.61 -9.20
N PRO A 120 -1.15 16.96 -9.16
CA PRO A 120 -1.96 17.77 -10.06
C PRO A 120 -1.60 17.51 -11.52
N LYS A 121 -2.61 17.50 -12.40
CA LYS A 121 -2.45 17.06 -13.80
C LYS A 121 -1.38 17.83 -14.56
N GLU A 122 -1.21 19.12 -14.24
CA GLU A 122 -0.22 20.02 -14.85
C GLU A 122 1.23 19.67 -14.51
N PHE A 123 1.49 18.85 -13.48
CA PHE A 123 2.83 18.39 -13.09
C PHE A 123 3.11 16.95 -13.53
N ILE A 124 2.18 16.28 -14.20
CA ILE A 124 2.43 14.95 -14.77
C ILE A 124 3.51 15.08 -15.86
N MET A 125 4.51 14.20 -15.83
CA MET A 125 5.68 14.18 -16.73
C MET A 125 6.62 15.40 -16.61
N ARG A 126 6.39 16.27 -15.63
CA ARG A 126 7.28 17.39 -15.32
C ARG A 126 8.33 17.00 -14.26
N PRO A 127 9.48 17.70 -14.18
CA PRO A 127 10.47 17.47 -13.14
C PRO A 127 9.87 17.59 -11.73
N PHE A 128 10.27 16.70 -10.82
CA PHE A 128 9.83 16.68 -9.43
C PHE A 128 10.09 18.01 -8.70
N GLU A 129 11.17 18.72 -9.04
CA GLU A 129 11.46 20.03 -8.45
C GLU A 129 10.38 21.08 -8.70
N GLU A 130 9.68 21.00 -9.84
CA GLU A 130 8.61 21.94 -10.17
C GLU A 130 7.35 21.66 -9.33
N LEU A 131 7.11 20.38 -9.02
CA LEU A 131 6.07 19.97 -8.08
C LEU A 131 6.37 20.48 -6.67
N CYS A 132 7.61 20.30 -6.19
CA CYS A 132 8.03 20.85 -4.89
C CYS A 132 7.85 22.37 -4.84
N ALA A 133 8.35 23.09 -5.86
CA ALA A 133 8.24 24.54 -5.94
C ALA A 133 6.80 25.05 -5.96
N HIS A 134 5.85 24.26 -6.49
CA HIS A 134 4.43 24.58 -6.46
C HIS A 134 3.85 24.48 -5.05
N PHE A 135 4.11 23.38 -4.34
CA PHE A 135 3.64 23.17 -2.96
C PHE A 135 4.25 24.18 -1.98
N ASP A 136 5.55 24.48 -2.13
CA ASP A 136 6.24 25.50 -1.34
C ASP A 136 5.61 26.89 -1.55
N ARG A 137 5.33 27.26 -2.82
CA ARG A 137 4.79 28.58 -3.17
C ARG A 137 3.34 28.77 -2.72
N THR A 138 2.54 27.71 -2.77
CA THR A 138 1.13 27.74 -2.34
C THR A 138 0.97 27.63 -0.83
N GLY A 139 2.04 27.26 -0.11
CA GLY A 139 1.99 26.97 1.33
C GLY A 139 1.18 25.72 1.65
N ALA A 140 0.95 24.84 0.67
CA ALA A 140 0.14 23.64 0.83
C ALA A 140 0.85 22.52 1.61
N GLY A 141 2.18 22.59 1.73
CA GLY A 141 2.99 21.65 2.50
C GLY A 141 4.38 21.45 1.89
N ILE A 142 5.12 20.49 2.44
CA ILE A 142 6.44 20.08 1.95
C ILE A 142 6.31 18.73 1.27
N VAL A 143 6.73 18.65 0.01
CA VAL A 143 6.73 17.38 -0.73
C VAL A 143 7.98 16.59 -0.38
N ILE A 144 7.80 15.41 0.23
CA ILE A 144 8.91 14.55 0.66
C ILE A 144 9.21 13.39 -0.31
N GLY A 145 8.30 13.11 -1.25
CA GLY A 145 8.44 12.00 -2.18
C GLY A 145 7.22 11.77 -3.05
N LEU A 146 7.26 10.67 -3.82
CA LEU A 146 6.19 10.18 -4.67
C LEU A 146 5.77 8.78 -4.23
N LEU A 147 4.51 8.44 -4.47
CA LEU A 147 3.96 7.12 -4.22
C LEU A 147 3.43 6.54 -5.54
N GLU A 148 4.14 5.57 -6.11
CA GLU A 148 3.73 4.93 -7.37
C GLU A 148 2.76 3.76 -7.10
N ASN A 149 1.91 3.44 -8.08
CA ASN A 149 1.00 2.30 -8.07
C ASN A 149 0.06 2.26 -6.85
N THR A 150 -0.52 3.41 -6.48
CA THR A 150 -1.51 3.51 -5.40
C THR A 150 -2.83 2.88 -5.79
N GLY A 151 -3.57 2.40 -4.79
CA GLY A 151 -4.87 1.76 -5.00
C GLY A 151 -4.75 0.25 -5.25
N ASN A 152 -5.85 -0.37 -5.68
CA ASN A 152 -5.91 -1.82 -5.82
C ASN A 152 -4.97 -2.32 -6.94
N TYR A 153 -4.13 -3.30 -6.61
CA TYR A 153 -3.12 -3.87 -7.50
C TYR A 153 -3.72 -4.37 -8.81
N PHE A 154 -4.85 -5.09 -8.76
CA PHE A 154 -5.45 -5.71 -9.94
C PHE A 154 -5.92 -4.66 -10.94
N LEU A 155 -6.59 -3.60 -10.47
CA LEU A 155 -7.02 -2.47 -11.30
C LEU A 155 -5.82 -1.75 -11.92
N ARG A 156 -4.79 -1.42 -11.11
CA ARG A 156 -3.57 -0.77 -11.60
C ARG A 156 -2.85 -1.61 -12.66
N LYS A 157 -2.76 -2.93 -12.44
CA LYS A 157 -2.16 -3.87 -13.39
C LYS A 157 -2.93 -3.89 -14.71
N GLN A 158 -4.27 -3.91 -14.67
CA GLN A 158 -5.09 -3.89 -15.88
C GLN A 158 -4.92 -2.58 -16.67
N GLU A 159 -4.90 -1.45 -15.99
CA GLU A 159 -4.62 -0.13 -16.60
C GLU A 159 -3.23 -0.12 -17.27
N ALA A 160 -2.19 -0.56 -16.55
CA ALA A 160 -0.82 -0.58 -17.05
C ALA A 160 -0.63 -1.55 -18.23
N LEU A 161 -1.31 -2.70 -18.23
CA LEU A 161 -1.32 -3.62 -19.37
C LEU A 161 -1.97 -2.98 -20.60
N SER A 162 -3.09 -2.29 -20.42
CA SER A 162 -3.77 -1.58 -21.51
C SER A 162 -2.90 -0.47 -22.09
N GLU A 163 -2.17 0.28 -21.26
CA GLU A 163 -1.25 1.32 -21.70
C GLU A 163 -0.02 0.74 -22.41
N ALA A 164 0.57 -0.34 -21.88
CA ALA A 164 1.74 -0.99 -22.47
C ALA A 164 1.51 -1.53 -23.89
N GLN A 165 0.27 -1.93 -24.20
CA GLN A 165 -0.11 -2.47 -25.52
C GLN A 165 -0.40 -1.41 -26.58
N LYS A 166 -0.55 -0.12 -26.20
CA LYS A 166 -0.82 0.97 -27.15
C LYS A 166 0.41 1.38 -27.96
N ASN A 167 1.59 0.82 -27.65
CA ASN A 167 2.83 1.18 -28.31
C ASN A 167 2.98 0.45 -29.66
N PRO A 168 3.30 1.16 -30.77
CA PRO A 168 3.48 0.56 -32.09
C PRO A 168 4.74 -0.32 -32.22
N ASP A 169 5.74 -0.21 -31.33
CA ASP A 169 6.95 -1.02 -31.33
C ASP A 169 6.83 -2.27 -30.45
N VAL A 170 6.89 -3.45 -31.07
CA VAL A 170 6.81 -4.75 -30.41
C VAL A 170 7.89 -4.94 -29.33
N THR A 171 9.10 -4.40 -29.53
CA THR A 171 10.21 -4.51 -28.57
C THR A 171 9.91 -3.71 -27.31
N GLU A 172 9.37 -2.50 -27.48
CA GLU A 172 8.93 -1.66 -26.36
C GLU A 172 7.73 -2.26 -25.63
N VAL A 173 6.78 -2.85 -26.36
CA VAL A 173 5.64 -3.59 -25.76
C VAL A 173 6.16 -4.71 -24.84
N VAL A 174 7.09 -5.54 -25.31
CA VAL A 174 7.66 -6.64 -24.50
C VAL A 174 8.36 -6.11 -23.25
N ASN A 175 9.13 -5.03 -23.37
CA ASN A 175 9.81 -4.41 -22.23
C ASN A 175 8.82 -3.81 -21.22
N ASN A 176 7.77 -3.14 -21.70
CA ASN A 176 6.71 -2.61 -20.84
C ASN A 176 5.96 -3.74 -20.11
N LEU A 177 5.66 -4.84 -20.79
CA LEU A 177 5.02 -6.02 -20.17
C LEU A 177 5.88 -6.65 -19.08
N LYS A 178 7.22 -6.69 -19.24
CA LYS A 178 8.13 -7.14 -18.17
C LYS A 178 8.03 -6.24 -16.94
N ARG A 179 8.04 -4.91 -17.13
CA ARG A 179 7.92 -3.94 -16.03
C ARG A 179 6.59 -4.08 -15.27
N VAL A 180 5.49 -4.34 -15.98
CA VAL A 180 4.18 -4.54 -15.33
C VAL A 180 4.15 -5.81 -14.46
N LYS A 181 4.94 -6.85 -14.79
CA LYS A 181 5.06 -8.06 -13.94
C LYS A 181 5.78 -7.79 -12.61
N GLU A 182 6.71 -6.84 -12.61
CA GLU A 182 7.52 -6.48 -11.43
C GLU A 182 6.88 -5.36 -10.59
N MET A 183 5.70 -4.88 -11.00
CA MET A 183 4.97 -3.83 -10.31
C MET A 183 4.65 -4.22 -8.85
N LYS A 184 4.86 -3.28 -7.93
CA LYS A 184 4.50 -3.39 -6.52
C LYS A 184 3.49 -2.31 -6.16
N SER A 185 2.51 -2.65 -5.34
CA SER A 185 1.54 -1.70 -4.79
C SER A 185 2.21 -0.69 -3.87
N ASN A 186 1.73 0.56 -3.88
CA ASN A 186 2.15 1.63 -2.97
C ASN A 186 3.68 1.81 -2.90
N GLN A 187 4.34 1.83 -4.05
CA GLN A 187 5.79 1.92 -4.13
C GLN A 187 6.27 3.34 -3.79
N THR A 188 6.91 3.49 -2.64
CA THR A 188 7.43 4.78 -2.16
C THR A 188 8.75 5.15 -2.86
N VAL A 189 8.83 6.38 -3.36
CA VAL A 189 10.07 7.01 -3.85
C VAL A 189 10.30 8.27 -3.02
N LEU A 190 11.05 8.13 -1.92
CA LEU A 190 11.38 9.24 -1.03
C LEU A 190 12.57 10.03 -1.55
N ALA A 191 12.50 11.36 -1.43
CA ALA A 191 13.53 12.30 -1.89
C ALA A 191 14.11 11.94 -3.28
N PRO A 192 13.27 11.82 -4.34
CA PRO A 192 13.75 11.51 -5.67
C PRO A 192 14.71 12.59 -6.19
N GLU A 193 15.56 12.22 -7.16
CA GLU A 193 16.36 13.20 -7.88
C GLU A 193 15.47 14.26 -8.53
N LYS A 194 15.93 15.50 -8.54
CA LYS A 194 15.17 16.67 -9.02
C LYS A 194 14.67 16.53 -10.47
N SER A 195 15.42 15.80 -11.28
CA SER A 195 15.14 15.53 -12.70
C SER A 195 14.12 14.42 -12.95
N ILE A 196 13.75 13.63 -11.93
CA ILE A 196 12.78 12.54 -12.10
C ILE A 196 11.41 13.13 -12.43
N GLN A 197 10.76 12.58 -13.45
CA GLN A 197 9.44 13.00 -13.87
C GLN A 197 8.36 12.50 -12.90
N SER A 198 7.48 13.37 -12.44
CA SER A 198 6.31 12.99 -11.65
C SER A 198 5.32 12.19 -12.51
N ARG A 199 5.20 10.89 -12.24
CA ARG A 199 4.23 10.03 -12.94
C ARG A 199 2.84 10.15 -12.30
N ASN A 200 1.81 9.93 -13.12
CA ASN A 200 0.41 10.10 -12.73
C ASN A 200 0.00 9.07 -11.67
N ILE A 201 -0.37 9.56 -10.49
CA ILE A 201 -0.90 8.78 -9.37
C ILE A 201 -2.42 9.03 -9.36
N ARG A 202 -3.20 8.24 -10.11
CA ARG A 202 -4.66 8.26 -9.97
C ARG A 202 -5.06 7.30 -8.85
N GLY A 203 -5.70 7.84 -7.82
CA GLY A 203 -6.47 7.07 -6.82
C GLY A 203 -7.79 6.57 -7.37
#